data_AF-A0A1V2R8E0-F1
#
_entry.id   AF-A0A1V2R8E0-F1
#
_cell.length_a   1.000
_cell.length_b   1.000
_cell.length_c   1.000
_cell.angle_alpha   90.00
_cell.angle_beta   90.00
_cell.angle_gamma   90.00
#
_symmetry.space_group_name_H-M   'P 1'
#
loop_
_entity.id
_entity.type
_entity.pdbx_description
1 polymer ?
#
loop_
_entity_poly.entity_id
_entity_poly.type
_entity_poly.pdbx_seq_one_letter_code
_entity_poly.pdbx_strand_id
1 'polypeptide(L)'
;MSIRAIFTLVLAAAAFSQAAFAVVYPLPAANSRLVGENIEITVPEDSTQPLEHFAAQFQMGLSNMMEANPDADVYLPIPGSKMVIPHQLILPDAPREGIVINSAEMRLYYYPKGSKTVVVLPIGIGELGKDTPINWTTSVQRKKAGPTWTPTAKMHAEYAARGETLQKVFPAGPDNPMGLYALYIGNLYAIHGTNANFGIGLRVSHGCVRLRADDIKYLFNNVPVGTRVQFINEPVKATIEPDGSRYVEVHNPLSRTVEEFHSDSPAPISMTPKVSKVLADASVNTSEVDQAIQRRSGMPTKINGLIEQATPAIPVESVAAPAAPEAQPQDSLNAVQNAAPVEAQTTTAADANRS
;
A
#
# COMPACT_ATOMS: atom_id res chain seq x y z
N MET A 1 -19.98 17.11 -57.96
CA MET A 1 -18.54 17.19 -57.65
C MET A 1 -18.35 17.05 -56.15
N SER A 2 -17.45 16.16 -55.76
CA SER A 2 -17.10 15.76 -54.38
C SER A 2 -16.60 16.93 -53.54
N ILE A 3 -16.82 16.89 -52.22
CA ILE A 3 -15.75 17.06 -51.20
C ILE A 3 -16.23 16.39 -49.90
N ARG A 4 -15.46 15.38 -49.48
CA ARG A 4 -15.48 14.72 -48.18
C ARG A 4 -14.59 15.50 -47.21
N ALA A 5 -14.90 15.33 -45.93
CA ALA A 5 -14.01 15.41 -44.76
C ALA A 5 -13.54 16.81 -44.33
N ILE A 6 -13.83 17.16 -43.08
CA ILE A 6 -12.85 17.49 -42.04
C ILE A 6 -13.49 17.14 -40.69
N PHE A 7 -12.98 16.06 -40.11
CA PHE A 7 -13.06 15.76 -38.68
C PHE A 7 -11.97 16.60 -38.01
N THR A 8 -12.32 17.38 -36.99
CA THR A 8 -11.31 17.89 -36.04
C THR A 8 -11.78 17.67 -34.62
N LEU A 9 -11.26 16.57 -34.10
CA LEU A 9 -11.03 16.18 -32.71
C LEU A 9 -10.95 17.36 -31.73
N VAL A 10 -11.91 17.48 -30.81
CA VAL A 10 -11.74 18.29 -29.59
C VAL A 10 -11.06 17.40 -28.56
N LEU A 11 -9.73 17.53 -28.46
CA LEU A 11 -8.93 16.92 -27.42
C LEU A 11 -9.12 17.75 -26.13
N ALA A 12 -9.98 17.29 -25.24
CA ALA A 12 -10.12 17.88 -23.90
C ALA A 12 -8.91 17.48 -23.05
N ALA A 13 -7.90 18.35 -23.00
CA ALA A 13 -6.85 18.29 -21.99
C ALA A 13 -7.45 18.67 -20.63
N ALA A 14 -7.96 17.67 -19.88
CA ALA A 14 -8.29 17.85 -18.48
C ALA A 14 -6.99 17.87 -17.67
N ALA A 15 -6.51 19.07 -17.34
CA ALA A 15 -5.52 19.23 -16.29
C ALA A 15 -6.14 18.72 -14.98
N PHE A 16 -5.72 17.54 -14.53
CA PHE A 16 -6.10 17.03 -13.22
C PHE A 16 -5.47 17.93 -12.15
N SER A 17 -6.26 18.86 -11.60
CA SER A 17 -5.94 19.44 -10.31
C SER A 17 -5.95 18.30 -9.28
N GLN A 18 -4.78 17.93 -8.75
CA GLN A 18 -4.64 16.96 -7.67
C GLN A 18 -5.19 17.54 -6.36
N ALA A 19 -6.52 17.66 -6.27
CA ALA A 19 -7.17 17.66 -4.97
C ALA A 19 -7.25 16.19 -4.55
N ALA A 20 -6.50 15.81 -3.50
CA ALA A 20 -6.61 14.50 -2.87
C ALA A 20 -8.00 14.37 -2.24
N PHE A 21 -8.97 13.89 -3.01
CA PHE A 21 -10.29 13.54 -2.51
C PHE A 21 -10.21 12.15 -1.89
N ALA A 22 -10.67 12.00 -0.65
CA ALA A 22 -10.92 10.72 0.00
C ALA A 22 -11.42 9.65 -0.99
N VAL A 23 -10.90 8.42 -0.89
CA VAL A 23 -11.36 7.32 -1.74
C VAL A 23 -12.82 7.00 -1.39
N VAL A 24 -13.74 7.46 -2.23
CA VAL A 24 -15.19 7.29 -2.05
C VAL A 24 -15.71 6.30 -3.08
N TYR A 25 -16.29 5.21 -2.62
CA TYR A 25 -16.95 4.23 -3.47
C TYR A 25 -18.47 4.35 -3.33
N PRO A 26 -19.23 4.25 -4.43
CA PRO A 26 -20.65 3.92 -4.34
C PRO A 26 -20.82 2.61 -3.56
N LEU A 27 -21.81 2.57 -2.66
CA LEU A 27 -22.15 1.31 -2.01
C LEU A 27 -22.69 0.34 -3.07
N PRO A 28 -22.18 -0.89 -3.12
CA PRO A 28 -22.71 -1.89 -4.02
C PRO A 28 -24.10 -2.33 -3.54
N ALA A 29 -24.77 -3.17 -4.33
CA ALA A 29 -26.02 -3.80 -3.91
C ALA A 29 -25.88 -4.45 -2.52
N ALA A 30 -26.99 -4.57 -1.78
CA ALA A 30 -26.94 -5.04 -0.39
C ALA A 30 -26.32 -6.45 -0.24
N ASN A 31 -26.40 -7.26 -1.29
CA ASN A 31 -25.87 -8.62 -1.41
C ASN A 31 -24.53 -8.69 -2.18
N SER A 32 -23.86 -7.58 -2.45
CA SER A 32 -22.53 -7.50 -3.06
C SER A 32 -21.60 -6.81 -2.08
N ARG A 33 -20.33 -7.21 -2.00
CA ARG A 33 -19.33 -6.53 -1.15
C ARG A 33 -18.09 -6.09 -1.91
N LEU A 34 -17.94 -6.48 -3.17
CA LEU A 34 -16.83 -6.05 -4.01
C LEU A 34 -17.05 -4.61 -4.47
N VAL A 35 -16.05 -3.75 -4.26
CA VAL A 35 -16.06 -2.34 -4.70
C VAL A 35 -14.71 -1.95 -5.26
N GLY A 36 -14.71 -0.93 -6.11
CA GLY A 36 -13.49 -0.36 -6.67
C GLY A 36 -12.86 -1.23 -7.76
N GLU A 37 -11.78 -0.69 -8.32
CA GLU A 37 -10.99 -1.31 -9.36
C GLU A 37 -9.51 -1.04 -9.06
N ASN A 38 -8.66 -2.04 -9.25
CA ASN A 38 -7.22 -1.83 -9.16
C ASN A 38 -6.78 -1.04 -10.39
N ILE A 39 -5.78 -0.18 -10.20
CA ILE A 39 -5.13 0.52 -11.32
C ILE A 39 -3.66 0.13 -11.37
N GLU A 40 -3.11 0.05 -12.56
CA GLU A 40 -1.68 -0.08 -12.77
C GLU A 40 -1.13 1.27 -13.22
N ILE A 41 -0.03 1.70 -12.61
CA ILE A 41 0.73 2.88 -13.01
C ILE A 41 2.14 2.47 -13.43
N THR A 42 2.81 3.35 -14.14
CA THR A 42 4.25 3.27 -14.37
C THR A 42 4.93 4.30 -13.48
N VAL A 43 5.95 3.87 -12.71
CA VAL A 43 6.78 4.78 -11.93
C VAL A 43 7.48 5.75 -12.90
N PRO A 44 7.39 7.07 -12.71
CA PRO A 44 8.04 8.04 -13.60
C PRO A 44 9.54 7.75 -13.77
N GLU A 45 10.06 7.91 -14.99
CA GLU A 45 11.48 7.66 -15.33
C GLU A 45 12.46 8.52 -14.53
N ASP A 46 12.02 9.70 -14.08
CA ASP A 46 12.79 10.64 -13.27
C ASP A 46 12.42 10.60 -11.78
N SER A 47 11.65 9.59 -11.35
CA SER A 47 11.20 9.47 -9.97
C SER A 47 12.38 9.31 -9.00
N THR A 48 12.39 10.18 -7.99
CA THR A 48 13.27 10.10 -6.82
C THR A 48 12.46 9.89 -5.53
N GLN A 49 11.20 9.53 -5.66
CA GLN A 49 10.23 9.47 -4.58
C GLN A 49 10.16 8.06 -3.96
N PRO A 50 10.00 7.93 -2.62
CA PRO A 50 9.83 6.65 -1.96
C PRO A 50 8.44 6.05 -2.19
N LEU A 51 8.23 4.77 -1.86
CA LEU A 51 6.92 4.12 -2.00
C LEU A 51 5.82 4.82 -1.19
N GLU A 52 6.16 5.39 -0.03
CA GLU A 52 5.21 6.19 0.78
C GLU A 52 4.66 7.40 0.02
N HIS A 53 5.42 7.99 -0.91
CA HIS A 53 4.92 9.08 -1.75
C HIS A 53 3.75 8.62 -2.62
N PHE A 54 3.92 7.49 -3.31
CA PHE A 54 2.86 6.89 -4.13
C PHE A 54 1.69 6.43 -3.24
N ALA A 55 1.97 5.81 -2.10
CA ALA A 55 0.94 5.44 -1.14
C ALA A 55 0.12 6.67 -0.69
N ALA A 56 0.76 7.80 -0.39
CA ALA A 56 0.06 9.03 -0.02
C ALA A 56 -0.74 9.61 -1.20
N GLN A 57 -0.16 9.66 -2.39
CA GLN A 57 -0.80 10.17 -3.62
C GLN A 57 -2.09 9.42 -3.94
N PHE A 58 -2.09 8.09 -3.79
CA PHE A 58 -3.24 7.24 -4.07
C PHE A 58 -4.04 6.86 -2.82
N GLN A 59 -3.79 7.51 -1.68
CA GLN A 59 -4.48 7.25 -0.41
C GLN A 59 -4.50 5.77 -0.02
N MET A 60 -3.34 5.12 -0.15
CA MET A 60 -3.07 3.78 0.32
C MET A 60 -2.19 3.77 1.57
N GLY A 61 -2.30 2.70 2.36
CA GLY A 61 -1.34 2.42 3.41
C GLY A 61 -0.09 1.82 2.82
N LEU A 62 1.07 2.08 3.43
CA LEU A 62 2.34 1.55 2.94
C LEU A 62 2.35 0.01 2.88
N SER A 63 1.80 -0.67 3.90
CA SER A 63 1.66 -2.13 3.88
C SER A 63 0.79 -2.62 2.73
N ASN A 64 -0.33 -1.96 2.42
CA ASN A 64 -1.17 -2.35 1.30
C ASN A 64 -0.41 -2.24 -0.04
N MET A 65 0.43 -1.21 -0.20
CA MET A 65 1.28 -1.06 -1.37
C MET A 65 2.33 -2.18 -1.46
N MET A 66 2.95 -2.55 -0.34
CA MET A 66 3.93 -3.64 -0.28
C MET A 66 3.29 -5.01 -0.55
N GLU A 67 2.08 -5.25 -0.03
CA GLU A 67 1.32 -6.49 -0.29
C GLU A 67 0.99 -6.65 -1.78
N ALA A 68 0.55 -5.56 -2.43
CA ALA A 68 0.21 -5.60 -3.85
C ALA A 68 1.45 -5.60 -4.77
N ASN A 69 2.61 -5.15 -4.28
CA ASN A 69 3.85 -5.02 -5.05
C ASN A 69 5.04 -5.62 -4.28
N PRO A 70 5.14 -6.96 -4.18
CA PRO A 70 6.12 -7.63 -3.32
C PRO A 70 7.58 -7.33 -3.69
N ASP A 71 7.85 -7.00 -4.95
CA ASP A 71 9.19 -6.70 -5.46
C ASP A 71 9.52 -5.19 -5.44
N ALA A 72 8.60 -4.34 -4.96
CA ALA A 72 8.82 -2.89 -4.94
C ALA A 72 9.81 -2.49 -3.84
N ASP A 73 10.84 -1.76 -4.23
CA ASP A 73 11.73 -1.09 -3.27
C ASP A 73 10.96 0.03 -2.54
N VAL A 74 10.89 -0.08 -1.21
CA VAL A 74 10.17 0.88 -0.36
C VAL A 74 10.85 2.26 -0.35
N TYR A 75 12.17 2.29 -0.47
CA TYR A 75 12.96 3.52 -0.43
C TYR A 75 12.96 4.24 -1.78
N LEU A 76 13.05 3.48 -2.88
CA LEU A 76 13.06 4.04 -4.22
C LEU A 76 12.49 3.03 -5.23
N PRO A 77 11.17 3.01 -5.47
CA PRO A 77 10.57 2.21 -6.52
C PRO A 77 11.27 2.44 -7.86
N ILE A 78 11.55 1.35 -8.58
CA ILE A 78 12.38 1.37 -9.79
C ILE A 78 11.70 2.24 -10.86
N PRO A 79 12.35 3.30 -11.38
CA PRO A 79 11.80 4.09 -12.49
C PRO A 79 11.44 3.23 -13.71
N GLY A 80 10.33 3.53 -14.37
CA GLY A 80 9.82 2.76 -15.51
C GLY A 80 9.12 1.45 -15.15
N SER A 81 9.24 0.96 -13.90
CA SER A 81 8.55 -0.25 -13.46
C SER A 81 7.04 -0.07 -13.32
N LYS A 82 6.31 -1.19 -13.38
CA LYS A 82 4.86 -1.23 -13.12
C LYS A 82 4.59 -1.31 -11.63
N MET A 83 3.55 -0.60 -11.20
CA MET A 83 3.08 -0.60 -9.82
C MET A 83 1.56 -0.68 -9.80
N VAL A 84 1.03 -1.63 -9.04
CA VAL A 84 -0.40 -1.81 -8.81
C VAL A 84 -0.82 -0.97 -7.61
N ILE A 85 -1.93 -0.24 -7.77
CA ILE A 85 -2.61 0.47 -6.68
C ILE A 85 -3.87 -0.34 -6.31
N PRO A 86 -3.90 -0.97 -5.11
CA PRO A 86 -4.94 -1.95 -4.75
C PRO A 86 -6.23 -1.28 -4.25
N HIS A 87 -6.93 -0.58 -5.15
CA HIS A 87 -8.20 0.09 -4.87
C HIS A 87 -9.43 -0.81 -4.92
N GLN A 88 -9.35 -2.00 -5.52
CA GLN A 88 -10.42 -2.99 -5.44
C GLN A 88 -10.36 -3.71 -4.10
N LEU A 89 -11.50 -3.84 -3.42
CA LEU A 89 -11.58 -4.50 -2.12
C LEU A 89 -12.97 -5.11 -1.88
N ILE A 90 -13.02 -6.04 -0.94
CA ILE A 90 -14.24 -6.59 -0.34
C ILE A 90 -14.52 -5.79 0.93
N LEU A 91 -15.69 -5.14 1.01
CA LEU A 91 -16.13 -4.45 2.22
C LEU A 91 -16.19 -5.43 3.41
N PRO A 92 -15.79 -5.08 4.64
CA PRO A 92 -15.85 -5.99 5.78
C PRO A 92 -17.27 -6.51 6.06
N ASP A 93 -17.38 -7.69 6.68
CA ASP A 93 -18.67 -8.26 7.08
C ASP A 93 -19.12 -7.68 8.42
N ALA A 94 -19.35 -6.37 8.40
CA ALA A 94 -19.79 -5.55 9.52
C ALA A 94 -20.96 -4.65 9.07
N PRO A 95 -21.75 -4.08 10.01
CA PRO A 95 -22.77 -3.11 9.66
C PRO A 95 -22.21 -1.97 8.81
N ARG A 96 -22.87 -1.64 7.68
CA ARG A 96 -22.56 -0.49 6.82
C ARG A 96 -23.04 0.82 7.46
N GLU A 97 -22.58 1.07 8.68
CA GLU A 97 -23.01 2.18 9.53
C GLU A 97 -21.84 2.76 10.31
N GLY A 98 -21.70 4.10 10.27
CA GLY A 98 -20.70 4.81 11.03
C GLY A 98 -19.30 4.44 10.57
N ILE A 99 -18.40 4.17 11.51
CA ILE A 99 -17.01 3.83 11.25
C ILE A 99 -16.76 2.36 11.58
N VAL A 100 -16.13 1.65 10.65
CA VAL A 100 -15.55 0.32 10.87
C VAL A 100 -14.05 0.44 10.63
N ILE A 101 -13.23 0.00 11.58
CA ILE A 101 -11.77 -0.01 11.50
C ILE A 101 -11.33 -1.46 11.45
N ASN A 102 -10.70 -1.86 10.36
CA ASN A 102 -10.08 -3.18 10.25
C ASN A 102 -8.57 -3.04 10.36
N SER A 103 -8.04 -3.34 11.54
CA SER A 103 -6.61 -3.21 11.82
C SER A 103 -5.76 -4.16 10.97
N ALA A 104 -6.31 -5.31 10.57
CA ALA A 104 -5.59 -6.33 9.80
C ALA A 104 -5.20 -5.89 8.38
N GLU A 105 -5.92 -4.92 7.82
CA GLU A 105 -5.69 -4.41 6.47
C GLU A 105 -5.37 -2.89 6.47
N MET A 106 -5.17 -2.31 7.65
CA MET A 106 -4.85 -0.90 7.82
C MET A 106 -5.85 0.06 7.14
N ARG A 107 -7.16 -0.26 7.21
CA ARG A 107 -8.23 0.57 6.63
C ARG A 107 -9.29 0.97 7.65
N LEU A 108 -9.77 2.21 7.48
CA LEU A 108 -10.98 2.75 8.09
C LEU A 108 -12.05 2.93 7.02
N TYR A 109 -13.22 2.36 7.28
CA TYR A 109 -14.42 2.47 6.46
C TYR A 109 -15.41 3.41 7.14
N TYR A 110 -15.76 4.52 6.50
CA TYR A 110 -16.80 5.42 6.97
C TYR A 110 -18.02 5.33 6.05
N TYR A 111 -19.18 5.04 6.64
CA TYR A 111 -20.49 4.98 6.00
C TYR A 111 -21.29 6.22 6.42
N PRO A 112 -21.29 7.31 5.62
CA PRO A 112 -21.97 8.55 5.99
C PRO A 112 -23.49 8.33 6.05
N LYS A 113 -24.12 8.81 7.11
CA LYS A 113 -25.57 8.68 7.30
C LYS A 113 -26.33 9.36 6.15
N GLY A 114 -27.27 8.64 5.55
CA GLY A 114 -28.07 9.16 4.43
C GLY A 114 -27.35 9.16 3.07
N SER A 115 -26.10 8.70 3.02
CA SER A 115 -25.38 8.47 1.77
C SER A 115 -25.51 7.03 1.30
N LYS A 116 -25.33 6.80 -0.01
CA LYS A 116 -25.11 5.47 -0.61
C LYS A 116 -23.64 5.30 -1.00
N THR A 117 -22.73 5.74 -0.14
CA THR A 117 -21.29 5.65 -0.36
C THR A 117 -20.57 5.08 0.87
N VAL A 118 -19.37 4.57 0.63
CA VAL A 118 -18.40 4.23 1.67
C VAL A 118 -17.10 4.97 1.35
N VAL A 119 -16.55 5.61 2.37
CA VAL A 119 -15.25 6.27 2.30
C VAL A 119 -14.22 5.33 2.93
N VAL A 120 -13.15 5.01 2.22
CA VAL A 120 -12.09 4.12 2.70
C VAL A 120 -10.82 4.92 2.83
N LEU A 121 -10.27 4.96 4.04
CA LEU A 121 -9.06 5.72 4.36
C LEU A 121 -8.00 4.79 4.95
N PRO A 122 -6.74 4.92 4.54
CA PRO A 122 -5.66 4.15 5.12
C PRO A 122 -5.33 4.68 6.52
N ILE A 123 -4.94 3.79 7.42
CA ILE A 123 -4.65 4.14 8.82
C ILE A 123 -3.31 3.59 9.28
N GLY A 124 -2.69 4.27 10.25
CA GLY A 124 -1.64 3.71 11.09
C GLY A 124 -2.21 3.29 12.44
N ILE A 125 -1.67 2.23 13.05
CA ILE A 125 -2.17 1.66 14.31
C ILE A 125 -1.07 1.51 15.36
N GLY A 126 -1.46 1.00 16.53
CA GLY A 126 -0.57 0.72 17.65
C GLY A 126 0.56 -0.25 17.33
N GLU A 127 1.74 0.03 17.87
CA GLU A 127 2.85 -0.92 17.97
C GLU A 127 2.43 -2.15 18.78
N LEU A 128 3.13 -3.27 18.56
CA LEU A 128 2.95 -4.48 19.35
C LEU A 128 3.14 -4.17 20.85
N GLY A 129 2.19 -4.61 21.69
CA GLY A 129 2.19 -4.32 23.13
C GLY A 129 1.66 -2.94 23.50
N LYS A 130 1.33 -2.11 22.51
CA LYS A 130 0.60 -0.84 22.62
C LYS A 130 -0.57 -0.87 21.65
N ASP A 131 -1.22 -2.03 21.54
CA ASP A 131 -2.09 -2.34 20.41
C ASP A 131 -3.34 -1.47 20.36
N THR A 132 -3.78 -1.20 19.13
CA THR A 132 -5.11 -0.67 18.88
C THR A 132 -6.16 -1.72 19.27
N PRO A 133 -7.30 -1.33 19.87
CA PRO A 133 -8.32 -2.28 20.31
C PRO A 133 -8.77 -3.23 19.20
N ILE A 134 -9.05 -4.46 19.57
CA ILE A 134 -9.61 -5.50 18.69
C ILE A 134 -11.01 -5.85 19.22
N ASN A 135 -11.99 -6.01 18.32
CA ASN A 135 -13.37 -6.41 18.65
C ASN A 135 -14.08 -5.48 19.66
N TRP A 136 -13.88 -4.18 19.52
CA TRP A 136 -14.49 -3.16 20.39
C TRP A 136 -15.47 -2.30 19.62
N THR A 137 -16.67 -2.08 20.18
CA THR A 137 -17.64 -1.11 19.64
C THR A 137 -17.79 0.06 20.61
N THR A 138 -17.73 1.27 20.06
CA THR A 138 -17.85 2.55 20.78
C THR A 138 -18.51 3.59 19.87
N SER A 139 -18.39 4.87 20.21
CA SER A 139 -18.81 6.00 19.38
C SER A 139 -17.85 7.18 19.49
N VAL A 140 -17.93 8.09 18.52
CA VAL A 140 -17.23 9.38 18.59
C VAL A 140 -17.85 10.22 19.71
N GLN A 141 -17.15 10.35 20.84
CA GLN A 141 -17.63 11.05 22.02
C GLN A 141 -17.49 12.58 21.90
N ARG A 142 -16.42 13.03 21.24
CA ARG A 142 -16.18 14.44 20.93
C ARG A 142 -15.16 14.57 19.81
N LYS A 143 -15.07 15.74 19.18
CA LYS A 143 -14.02 16.08 18.21
C LYS A 143 -13.37 17.41 18.55
N LYS A 144 -12.09 17.58 18.24
CA LYS A 144 -11.32 18.80 18.49
C LYS A 144 -10.43 19.13 17.30
N ALA A 145 -10.57 20.35 16.77
CA ALA A 145 -9.55 20.97 15.93
C ALA A 145 -8.47 21.58 16.84
N GLY A 146 -7.20 21.41 16.46
CA GLY A 146 -6.05 21.73 17.29
C GLY A 146 -6.10 20.97 18.63
N PRO A 147 -6.00 19.64 18.64
CA PRO A 147 -5.92 18.89 19.89
C PRO A 147 -4.63 19.26 20.64
N THR A 148 -4.69 19.27 21.96
CA THR A 148 -3.48 19.14 22.80
C THR A 148 -3.24 17.66 23.04
N TRP A 149 -1.97 17.26 23.20
CA TRP A 149 -1.63 15.90 23.57
C TRP A 149 -0.90 15.88 24.91
N THR A 150 -1.34 15.01 25.81
CA THR A 150 -0.73 14.79 27.12
C THR A 150 -0.28 13.33 27.17
N PRO A 151 1.02 13.05 27.10
CA PRO A 151 1.54 11.70 27.21
C PRO A 151 1.13 11.04 28.53
N THR A 152 1.02 9.71 28.53
CA THR A 152 0.67 8.97 29.76
C THR A 152 1.85 8.91 30.72
N ALA A 153 1.57 8.66 31.99
CA ALA A 153 2.62 8.42 33.00
C ALA A 153 3.57 7.28 32.59
N LYS A 154 3.03 6.23 31.95
CA LYS A 154 3.83 5.13 31.40
C LYS A 154 4.81 5.60 30.32
N MET A 155 4.35 6.44 29.38
CA MET A 155 5.25 7.02 28.36
C MET A 155 6.35 7.88 28.99
N HIS A 156 6.03 8.71 29.99
CA HIS A 156 7.05 9.47 30.70
C HIS A 156 8.10 8.57 31.37
N ALA A 157 7.68 7.46 31.98
CA ALA A 157 8.60 6.49 32.56
C ALA A 157 9.47 5.79 31.50
N GLU A 158 8.91 5.40 30.36
CA GLU A 158 9.64 4.81 29.23
C GLU A 158 10.72 5.77 28.69
N TYR A 159 10.37 7.03 28.46
CA TYR A 159 11.33 8.04 27.98
C TYR A 159 12.43 8.32 29.02
N ALA A 160 12.05 8.47 30.30
CA ALA A 160 13.01 8.69 31.37
C ALA A 160 14.00 7.52 31.52
N ALA A 161 13.54 6.27 31.33
CA ALA A 161 14.41 5.09 31.34
C ALA A 161 15.45 5.09 30.21
N ARG A 162 15.21 5.79 29.10
CA ARG A 162 16.17 6.01 28.01
C ARG A 162 17.02 7.28 28.18
N GLY A 163 16.86 8.01 29.29
CA GLY A 163 17.54 9.29 29.51
C GLY A 163 16.95 10.45 28.68
N GLU A 164 15.76 10.27 28.11
CA GLU A 164 15.07 11.28 27.30
C GLU A 164 14.04 12.04 28.16
N THR A 165 13.85 13.33 27.88
CA THR A 165 12.77 14.12 28.48
C THR A 165 11.61 14.26 27.52
N LEU A 166 10.42 13.82 27.96
CA LEU A 166 9.17 14.00 27.20
C LEU A 166 8.39 15.19 27.76
N GLN A 167 7.91 16.07 26.89
CA GLN A 167 7.11 17.23 27.27
C GLN A 167 5.77 16.79 27.91
N LYS A 168 5.38 17.45 29.01
CA LYS A 168 4.15 17.11 29.75
C LYS A 168 2.88 17.32 28.92
N VAL A 169 2.86 18.38 28.12
CA VAL A 169 1.72 18.72 27.25
C VAL A 169 2.26 19.27 25.95
N PHE A 170 1.97 18.60 24.85
CA PHE A 170 2.21 19.11 23.51
C PHE A 170 1.04 20.04 23.15
N PRO A 171 1.31 21.34 22.89
CA PRO A 171 0.27 22.28 22.51
C PRO A 171 -0.30 21.93 21.12
N ALA A 172 -1.43 22.54 20.77
CA ALA A 172 -1.91 22.47 19.40
C ALA A 172 -0.89 23.15 18.46
N GLY A 173 -0.61 22.54 17.32
CA GLY A 173 0.36 23.07 16.36
C GLY A 173 0.94 22.00 15.45
N PRO A 174 1.85 22.39 14.52
CA PRO A 174 2.48 21.48 13.57
C PRO A 174 3.32 20.40 14.25
N ASP A 175 3.89 20.68 15.43
CA ASP A 175 4.73 19.73 16.17
C ASP A 175 3.93 18.75 17.04
N ASN A 176 2.60 18.86 17.06
CA ASN A 176 1.76 17.95 17.84
C ASN A 176 1.65 16.59 17.12
N PRO A 177 2.03 15.47 17.78
CA PRO A 177 1.98 14.15 17.14
C PRO A 177 0.55 13.65 16.88
N MET A 178 -0.46 14.28 17.46
CA MET A 178 -1.87 14.03 17.12
C MET A 178 -2.32 14.77 15.83
N GLY A 179 -1.46 15.59 15.23
CA GLY A 179 -1.79 16.43 14.09
C GLY A 179 -2.82 17.52 14.44
N LEU A 180 -3.53 17.99 13.42
CA LEU A 180 -4.40 19.16 13.53
C LEU A 180 -5.85 18.84 13.94
N TYR A 181 -6.26 17.58 13.90
CA TYR A 181 -7.63 17.16 14.18
C TYR A 181 -7.67 15.82 14.93
N ALA A 182 -8.63 15.67 15.84
CA ALA A 182 -8.86 14.43 16.56
C ALA A 182 -10.36 14.18 16.82
N LEU A 183 -10.76 12.91 16.71
CA LEU A 183 -12.05 12.36 17.12
C LEU A 183 -11.79 11.41 18.30
N TYR A 184 -12.32 11.72 19.46
CA TYR A 184 -12.13 10.93 20.67
C TYR A 184 -13.23 9.89 20.78
N ILE A 185 -12.85 8.65 21.08
CA ILE A 185 -13.74 7.48 20.99
C ILE A 185 -13.86 6.71 22.32
N GLY A 186 -13.41 7.31 23.41
CA GLY A 186 -13.45 6.72 24.76
C GLY A 186 -12.18 5.95 25.12
N ASN A 187 -12.04 5.58 26.40
CA ASN A 187 -10.91 4.81 26.94
C ASN A 187 -9.52 5.38 26.56
N LEU A 188 -9.41 6.71 26.53
CA LEU A 188 -8.20 7.45 26.11
C LEU A 188 -7.80 7.27 24.63
N TYR A 189 -8.57 6.53 23.83
CA TYR A 189 -8.32 6.36 22.40
C TYR A 189 -8.89 7.52 21.56
N ALA A 190 -8.20 7.81 20.47
CA ALA A 190 -8.63 8.76 19.46
C ALA A 190 -8.30 8.25 18.05
N ILE A 191 -9.07 8.74 17.08
CA ILE A 191 -8.76 8.73 15.66
C ILE A 191 -8.23 10.14 15.36
N HIS A 192 -6.98 10.26 14.94
CA HIS A 192 -6.31 11.56 14.86
C HIS A 192 -5.33 11.64 13.69
N GLY A 193 -4.79 12.84 13.44
CA GLY A 193 -3.79 13.08 12.41
C GLY A 193 -2.39 12.65 12.81
N THR A 194 -1.40 13.13 12.08
CA THR A 194 0.01 12.95 12.41
C THR A 194 0.80 14.15 11.90
N ASN A 195 1.90 14.47 12.56
CA ASN A 195 2.91 15.41 12.05
C ASN A 195 4.07 14.71 11.33
N ALA A 196 4.09 13.38 11.30
CA ALA A 196 5.08 12.59 10.60
C ALA A 196 4.70 12.39 9.12
N ASN A 197 5.71 12.31 8.25
CA ASN A 197 5.56 12.08 6.81
C ASN A 197 5.48 10.58 6.43
N PHE A 198 5.38 9.70 7.43
CA PHE A 198 5.24 8.25 7.28
C PHE A 198 4.44 7.67 8.46
N GLY A 199 4.09 6.39 8.38
CA GLY A 199 3.44 5.65 9.47
C GLY A 199 2.01 5.18 9.17
N ILE A 200 1.43 5.63 8.06
CA ILE A 200 0.11 5.16 7.60
C ILE A 200 0.29 3.85 6.85
N GLY A 201 -0.51 2.84 7.19
CA GLY A 201 -0.26 1.45 6.81
C GLY A 201 0.75 0.73 7.68
N LEU A 202 1.20 1.32 8.79
CA LEU A 202 2.21 0.72 9.69
C LEU A 202 1.73 0.69 11.15
N ARG A 203 2.42 -0.13 11.96
CA ARG A 203 2.27 -0.19 13.43
C ARG A 203 3.30 0.73 14.08
N VAL A 204 2.89 1.96 14.41
CA VAL A 204 3.80 3.04 14.87
C VAL A 204 3.23 3.91 16.00
N SER A 205 2.02 3.64 16.45
CA SER A 205 1.35 4.45 17.48
C SER A 205 1.40 3.80 18.85
N HIS A 206 1.02 4.55 19.88
CA HIS A 206 0.78 3.99 21.23
C HIS A 206 -0.69 3.57 21.42
N GLY A 207 -1.30 3.00 20.37
CA GLY A 207 -2.63 2.38 20.39
C GLY A 207 -3.75 3.17 19.71
N CYS A 208 -3.57 4.47 19.47
CA CYS A 208 -4.53 5.29 18.73
C CYS A 208 -4.46 5.05 17.21
N VAL A 209 -5.52 5.46 16.50
CA VAL A 209 -5.60 5.35 15.05
C VAL A 209 -5.12 6.66 14.42
N ARG A 210 -4.13 6.57 13.53
CA ARG A 210 -3.51 7.71 12.83
C ARG A 210 -3.97 7.75 11.39
N LEU A 211 -4.17 8.96 10.86
CA LEU A 211 -4.46 9.23 9.44
C LEU A 211 -3.56 10.35 8.92
N ARG A 212 -3.40 10.44 7.60
CA ARG A 212 -2.78 11.60 6.95
C ARG A 212 -3.61 12.87 7.19
N ALA A 213 -2.99 14.03 6.98
CA ALA A 213 -3.56 15.32 7.37
C ALA A 213 -4.92 15.62 6.70
N ASP A 214 -5.04 15.36 5.40
CA ASP A 214 -6.29 15.61 4.66
C ASP A 214 -7.38 14.58 5.00
N ASP A 215 -6.99 13.33 5.21
CA ASP A 215 -7.90 12.24 5.59
C ASP A 215 -8.55 12.50 6.97
N ILE A 216 -7.75 12.89 7.98
CA ILE A 216 -8.31 13.22 9.29
C ILE A 216 -9.16 14.50 9.24
N LYS A 217 -8.79 15.48 8.41
CA LYS A 217 -9.56 16.71 8.22
C LYS A 217 -10.91 16.39 7.59
N TYR A 218 -10.94 15.50 6.60
CA TYR A 218 -12.17 14.98 6.01
C TYR A 218 -13.06 14.34 7.07
N LEU A 219 -12.54 13.43 7.89
CA LEU A 219 -13.31 12.80 8.97
C LEU A 219 -13.80 13.82 9.99
N PHE A 220 -12.97 14.77 10.40
CA PHE A 220 -13.35 15.81 11.35
C PHE A 220 -14.54 16.65 10.85
N ASN A 221 -14.54 16.99 9.56
CA ASN A 221 -15.62 17.77 8.96
C ASN A 221 -16.91 16.96 8.79
N ASN A 222 -16.80 15.69 8.39
CA ASN A 222 -17.94 14.92 7.94
C ASN A 222 -18.54 13.97 8.98
N VAL A 223 -17.77 13.56 10.00
CA VAL A 223 -18.24 12.63 11.04
C VAL A 223 -18.91 13.40 12.19
N PRO A 224 -20.21 13.14 12.46
CA PRO A 224 -20.89 13.69 13.62
C PRO A 224 -20.40 13.06 14.93
N VAL A 225 -20.49 13.82 16.02
CA VAL A 225 -20.41 13.26 17.38
C VAL A 225 -21.57 12.28 17.58
N GLY A 226 -21.34 11.18 18.27
CA GLY A 226 -22.26 10.06 18.44
C GLY A 226 -22.18 8.99 17.35
N THR A 227 -21.40 9.21 16.28
CA THR A 227 -21.22 8.20 15.22
C THR A 227 -20.62 6.92 15.79
N ARG A 228 -21.24 5.78 15.49
CA ARG A 228 -20.76 4.44 15.87
C ARG A 228 -19.35 4.19 15.33
N VAL A 229 -18.50 3.55 16.12
CA VAL A 229 -17.15 3.11 15.75
C VAL A 229 -17.00 1.65 16.15
N GLN A 230 -16.57 0.79 15.23
CA GLN A 230 -16.32 -0.62 15.50
C GLN A 230 -14.92 -1.02 15.04
N PHE A 231 -14.16 -1.66 15.91
CA PHE A 231 -12.88 -2.26 15.61
C PHE A 231 -13.06 -3.75 15.31
N ILE A 232 -12.49 -4.21 14.21
CA ILE A 232 -12.39 -5.60 13.80
C ILE A 232 -10.94 -5.93 13.43
N ASN A 233 -10.63 -7.21 13.34
CA ASN A 233 -9.32 -7.70 12.93
C ASN A 233 -9.52 -8.91 12.02
N GLU A 234 -9.82 -8.64 10.76
CA GLU A 234 -10.16 -9.64 9.74
C GLU A 234 -9.12 -9.58 8.60
N PRO A 235 -8.02 -10.36 8.66
CA PRO A 235 -7.02 -10.39 7.60
C PRO A 235 -7.52 -11.11 6.34
N VAL A 236 -8.58 -11.89 6.45
CA VAL A 236 -9.22 -12.57 5.32
C VAL A 236 -10.68 -12.18 5.24
N LYS A 237 -11.08 -11.73 4.05
CA LYS A 237 -12.47 -11.43 3.70
C LYS A 237 -12.85 -12.31 2.52
N ALA A 238 -14.10 -12.77 2.50
CA ALA A 238 -14.65 -13.48 1.35
C ALA A 238 -16.09 -13.03 1.10
N THR A 239 -16.53 -13.08 -0.15
CA THR A 239 -17.88 -12.68 -0.56
C THR A 239 -18.42 -13.59 -1.66
N ILE A 240 -19.75 -13.67 -1.74
CA ILE A 240 -20.50 -14.26 -2.84
C ILE A 240 -21.26 -13.10 -3.47
N GLU A 241 -20.96 -12.80 -4.72
CA GLU A 241 -21.55 -11.69 -5.44
C GLU A 241 -22.87 -12.09 -6.12
N PRO A 242 -23.72 -11.11 -6.53
CA PRO A 242 -25.06 -11.39 -7.04
C PRO A 242 -25.10 -12.27 -8.30
N ASP A 243 -24.03 -12.30 -9.07
CA ASP A 243 -23.86 -13.13 -10.27
C ASP A 243 -23.38 -14.57 -9.94
N GLY A 244 -23.21 -14.90 -8.66
CA GLY A 244 -22.72 -16.18 -8.18
C GLY A 244 -21.20 -16.29 -8.16
N SER A 245 -20.46 -15.25 -8.57
CA SER A 245 -19.01 -15.21 -8.41
C SER A 245 -18.61 -15.14 -6.94
N ARG A 246 -17.45 -15.69 -6.62
CA ARG A 246 -16.89 -15.76 -5.27
C ARG A 246 -15.51 -15.16 -5.29
N TYR A 247 -15.24 -14.32 -4.30
CA TYR A 247 -13.94 -13.67 -4.13
C TYR A 247 -13.40 -13.90 -2.73
N VAL A 248 -12.07 -13.96 -2.62
CA VAL A 248 -11.32 -13.91 -1.37
C VAL A 248 -10.28 -12.79 -1.44
N GLU A 249 -10.11 -12.05 -0.36
CA GLU A 249 -9.07 -11.03 -0.19
C GLU A 249 -8.27 -11.39 1.07
N VAL A 250 -6.95 -11.48 0.92
CA VAL A 250 -6.04 -11.97 1.97
C VAL A 250 -4.94 -10.95 2.20
N HIS A 251 -4.84 -10.45 3.43
CA HIS A 251 -3.77 -9.60 3.94
C HIS A 251 -2.86 -10.38 4.89
N ASN A 252 -1.71 -9.81 5.20
CA ASN A 252 -0.85 -10.30 6.26
C ASN A 252 -1.50 -10.09 7.64
N PRO A 253 -1.65 -11.14 8.47
CA PRO A 253 -2.12 -10.96 9.83
C PRO A 253 -1.16 -10.07 10.63
N LEU A 254 -1.70 -9.30 11.57
CA LEU A 254 -0.89 -8.58 12.54
C LEU A 254 -0.12 -9.58 13.42
N SER A 255 1.19 -9.42 13.53
CA SER A 255 2.03 -10.21 14.46
C SER A 255 1.50 -10.06 15.89
N ARG A 256 1.37 -11.19 16.59
CA ARG A 256 0.80 -11.28 17.95
C ARG A 256 1.87 -11.31 19.03
N THR A 257 3.07 -11.72 18.66
CA THR A 257 4.23 -11.80 19.56
C THR A 257 5.45 -11.14 18.92
N VAL A 258 6.48 -10.88 19.73
CA VAL A 258 7.73 -10.27 19.27
C VAL A 258 8.47 -11.23 18.34
N GLU A 259 8.37 -12.52 18.60
CA GLU A 259 8.93 -13.58 17.75
C GLU A 259 8.27 -13.58 16.38
N GLU A 260 6.94 -13.48 16.31
CA GLU A 260 6.21 -13.35 15.03
C GLU A 260 6.54 -12.04 14.30
N PHE A 261 6.87 -10.97 15.03
CA PHE A 261 7.23 -9.68 14.43
C PHE A 261 8.64 -9.69 13.81
N HIS A 262 9.58 -10.42 14.41
CA HIS A 262 10.95 -10.57 13.90
C HIS A 262 11.14 -11.81 13.01
N SER A 263 10.08 -12.55 12.72
CA SER A 263 10.15 -13.74 11.87
C SER A 263 10.09 -13.36 10.40
N ASP A 264 10.92 -14.03 9.60
CA ASP A 264 10.79 -14.02 8.13
C ASP A 264 9.61 -14.89 7.65
N SER A 265 9.05 -15.71 8.54
CA SER A 265 7.87 -16.53 8.24
C SER A 265 6.58 -15.73 8.47
N PRO A 266 5.67 -15.69 7.49
CA PRO A 266 4.42 -14.97 7.65
C PRO A 266 3.56 -15.54 8.79
N ALA A 267 2.93 -14.67 9.58
CA ALA A 267 2.03 -15.08 10.66
C ALA A 267 0.93 -16.03 10.16
N PRO A 268 0.50 -17.02 10.97
CA PRO A 268 -0.51 -17.98 10.56
C PRO A 268 -1.87 -17.29 10.36
N ILE A 269 -2.56 -17.66 9.29
CA ILE A 269 -3.90 -17.15 8.98
C ILE A 269 -4.94 -18.02 9.66
N SER A 270 -5.90 -17.39 10.33
CA SER A 270 -7.10 -18.05 10.85
C SER A 270 -8.32 -17.59 10.06
N MET A 271 -9.11 -18.55 9.59
CA MET A 271 -10.34 -18.27 8.84
C MET A 271 -11.52 -18.15 9.80
N THR A 272 -12.35 -17.11 9.61
CA THR A 272 -13.61 -16.99 10.35
C THR A 272 -14.63 -18.01 9.81
N PRO A 273 -15.62 -18.45 10.61
CA PRO A 273 -16.67 -19.36 10.13
C PRO A 273 -17.41 -18.83 8.89
N LYS A 274 -17.55 -17.50 8.78
CA LYS A 274 -18.17 -16.82 7.63
C LYS A 274 -17.33 -16.99 6.36
N VAL A 275 -16.02 -16.80 6.45
CA VAL A 275 -15.10 -17.05 5.33
C VAL A 275 -15.11 -18.53 4.97
N SER A 276 -14.95 -19.43 5.95
CA SER A 276 -14.96 -20.88 5.71
C SER A 276 -16.24 -21.34 5.00
N LYS A 277 -17.40 -20.74 5.32
CA LYS A 277 -18.67 -21.05 4.64
C LYS A 277 -18.65 -20.69 3.15
N VAL A 278 -18.02 -19.57 2.76
CA VAL A 278 -17.89 -19.19 1.35
C VAL A 278 -16.96 -20.15 0.61
N LEU A 279 -15.86 -20.54 1.26
CA LEU A 279 -14.80 -21.40 0.70
C LEU A 279 -15.19 -22.88 0.61
N ALA A 280 -16.13 -23.35 1.44
CA ALA A 280 -16.57 -24.75 1.47
C ALA A 280 -17.51 -25.16 0.31
N ASP A 281 -17.88 -24.22 -0.55
CA ASP A 281 -18.78 -24.49 -1.67
C ASP A 281 -18.09 -25.28 -2.78
N ALA A 282 -18.80 -26.25 -3.38
CA ALA A 282 -18.25 -27.13 -4.40
C ALA A 282 -17.78 -26.42 -5.69
N SER A 283 -18.24 -25.18 -5.94
CA SER A 283 -17.79 -24.38 -7.09
C SER A 283 -16.43 -23.71 -6.87
N VAL A 284 -15.91 -23.71 -5.64
CA VAL A 284 -14.65 -23.05 -5.30
C VAL A 284 -13.46 -23.85 -5.83
N ASN A 285 -12.55 -23.16 -6.53
CA ASN A 285 -11.26 -23.69 -6.91
C ASN A 285 -10.27 -23.56 -5.76
N THR A 286 -10.00 -24.68 -5.08
CA THR A 286 -9.08 -24.74 -3.94
C THR A 286 -7.68 -24.25 -4.28
N SER A 287 -7.20 -24.46 -5.52
CA SER A 287 -5.87 -24.00 -5.93
C SER A 287 -5.77 -22.46 -5.94
N GLU A 288 -6.82 -21.77 -6.38
CA GLU A 288 -6.86 -20.30 -6.35
C GLU A 288 -6.92 -19.76 -4.92
N VAL A 289 -7.65 -20.46 -4.03
CA VAL A 289 -7.67 -20.14 -2.61
C VAL A 289 -6.29 -20.31 -1.99
N ASP A 290 -5.62 -21.42 -2.24
CA ASP A 290 -4.28 -21.70 -1.72
C ASP A 290 -3.26 -20.66 -2.23
N GLN A 291 -3.33 -20.30 -3.51
CA GLN A 291 -2.50 -19.24 -4.08
C GLN A 291 -2.77 -17.88 -3.43
N ALA A 292 -4.05 -17.51 -3.18
CA ALA A 292 -4.38 -16.27 -2.50
C ALA A 292 -3.86 -16.24 -1.06
N ILE A 293 -3.96 -17.35 -0.34
CA ILE A 293 -3.44 -17.50 1.04
C ILE A 293 -1.91 -17.40 1.09
N GLN A 294 -1.22 -17.94 0.09
CA GLN A 294 0.24 -17.87 -0.02
C GLN A 294 0.71 -16.47 -0.42
N ARG A 295 0.08 -15.86 -1.43
CA ARG A 295 0.48 -14.54 -1.96
C ARG A 295 0.18 -13.39 -1.02
N ARG A 296 -0.98 -13.43 -0.32
CA ARG A 296 -1.42 -12.37 0.62
C ARG A 296 -1.33 -10.97 0.01
N SER A 297 -1.78 -10.85 -1.24
CA SER A 297 -1.60 -9.63 -2.04
C SER A 297 -2.45 -8.44 -1.58
N GLY A 298 -3.36 -8.63 -0.62
CA GLY A 298 -4.31 -7.61 -0.19
C GLY A 298 -5.34 -7.22 -1.25
N MET A 299 -5.43 -7.99 -2.36
CA MET A 299 -6.36 -7.77 -3.46
C MET A 299 -7.39 -8.89 -3.55
N PRO A 300 -8.66 -8.60 -3.91
CA PRO A 300 -9.66 -9.63 -4.16
C PRO A 300 -9.29 -10.53 -5.35
N THR A 301 -9.30 -11.84 -5.12
CA THR A 301 -9.08 -12.89 -6.12
C THR A 301 -10.37 -13.66 -6.33
N LYS A 302 -10.79 -13.83 -7.58
CA LYS A 302 -11.93 -14.66 -7.93
C LYS A 302 -11.57 -16.14 -7.74
N ILE A 303 -12.42 -16.90 -7.05
CA ILE A 303 -12.13 -18.28 -6.63
C ILE A 303 -13.14 -19.30 -7.16
N ASN A 304 -14.03 -18.93 -8.07
CA ASN A 304 -14.92 -19.88 -8.75
C ASN A 304 -15.16 -19.51 -10.22
N GLY A 305 -15.57 -20.50 -11.01
CA GLY A 305 -15.75 -20.38 -12.46
C GLY A 305 -14.65 -21.09 -13.24
N LEU A 306 -14.89 -21.26 -14.54
CA LEU A 306 -13.92 -21.87 -15.47
C LEU A 306 -12.68 -20.98 -15.57
N ILE A 307 -11.52 -21.64 -15.58
CA ILE A 307 -10.23 -21.04 -15.93
C ILE A 307 -10.44 -20.27 -17.23
N GLU A 308 -10.39 -18.94 -17.17
CA GLU A 308 -9.96 -18.19 -18.34
C GLU A 308 -8.52 -18.64 -18.50
N GLN A 309 -8.30 -19.63 -19.37
CA GLN A 309 -6.96 -20.11 -19.68
C GLN A 309 -6.14 -18.86 -19.94
N ALA A 310 -5.03 -18.72 -19.21
CA ALA A 310 -4.02 -17.73 -19.52
C ALA A 310 -3.92 -17.67 -21.04
N THR A 311 -4.34 -16.55 -21.62
CA THR A 311 -4.21 -16.33 -23.05
C THR A 311 -2.78 -16.73 -23.37
N PRO A 312 -2.53 -17.71 -24.25
CA PRO A 312 -1.18 -18.06 -24.60
C PRO A 312 -0.52 -16.76 -25.03
N ALA A 313 0.64 -16.46 -24.43
CA ALA A 313 1.46 -15.36 -24.87
C ALA A 313 1.50 -15.39 -26.39
N ILE A 314 1.07 -14.31 -27.03
CA ILE A 314 1.28 -14.12 -28.47
C ILE A 314 2.76 -14.44 -28.69
N PRO A 315 3.11 -15.38 -29.59
CA PRO A 315 4.50 -15.69 -29.85
C PRO A 315 5.18 -14.38 -30.26
N VAL A 316 6.10 -13.91 -29.44
CA VAL A 316 6.99 -12.82 -29.83
C VAL A 316 7.86 -13.43 -30.92
N GLU A 317 7.52 -13.11 -32.16
CA GLU A 317 8.35 -13.40 -33.31
C GLU A 317 9.74 -12.82 -33.00
N SER A 318 10.74 -13.69 -32.92
CA SER A 318 12.10 -13.30 -32.59
C SER A 318 12.60 -12.36 -33.68
N VAL A 319 12.59 -11.05 -33.42
CA VAL A 319 13.32 -10.10 -34.26
C VAL A 319 14.79 -10.39 -34.00
N ALA A 320 15.42 -11.05 -34.96
CA ALA A 320 16.85 -11.32 -34.95
C ALA A 320 17.62 -10.01 -34.69
N ALA A 321 18.61 -10.08 -33.80
CA ALA A 321 19.55 -9.00 -33.57
C ALA A 321 20.16 -8.54 -34.91
N PRO A 322 20.32 -7.22 -35.15
CA PRO A 322 21.01 -6.77 -36.35
C PRO A 322 22.46 -7.26 -36.29
N ALA A 323 22.86 -7.96 -37.36
CA ALA A 323 24.22 -8.44 -37.55
C ALA A 323 25.21 -7.27 -37.51
N ALA A 324 26.34 -7.49 -36.85
CA ALA A 324 27.49 -6.60 -36.90
C ALA A 324 27.92 -6.37 -38.36
N PRO A 325 28.33 -5.14 -38.75
CA PRO A 325 28.72 -4.87 -40.12
C PRO A 325 30.01 -5.63 -40.46
N GLU A 326 29.92 -6.54 -41.43
CA GLU A 326 31.06 -7.16 -42.09
C GLU A 326 31.86 -6.11 -42.86
N ALA A 327 33.15 -6.04 -42.58
CA ALA A 327 34.11 -5.23 -43.31
C ALA A 327 34.28 -5.77 -44.74
N GLN A 328 34.10 -4.91 -45.74
CA GLN A 328 34.52 -5.21 -47.11
C GLN A 328 35.96 -4.71 -47.38
N PRO A 329 36.79 -5.50 -48.10
CA PRO A 329 38.18 -5.17 -48.41
C PRO A 329 38.36 -4.56 -49.80
N GLN A 330 39.32 -3.64 -49.93
CA GLN A 330 40.11 -3.24 -51.13
C GLN A 330 40.76 -1.87 -50.84
N ASP A 331 41.96 -1.47 -51.31
CA ASP A 331 43.12 -2.12 -51.89
C ASP A 331 44.29 -1.08 -51.86
N SER A 332 45.52 -1.56 -51.69
CA SER A 332 46.84 -0.98 -52.06
C SER A 332 47.17 0.53 -51.96
N LEU A 333 48.29 0.88 -51.29
CA LEU A 333 49.55 1.38 -51.90
C LEU A 333 50.55 2.03 -50.89
N ASN A 334 51.82 1.62 -51.05
CA ASN A 334 53.08 2.33 -50.81
C ASN A 334 53.82 2.29 -49.45
N ALA A 335 54.84 1.40 -49.45
CA ALA A 335 56.24 1.52 -49.00
C ALA A 335 56.74 2.83 -48.34
N VAL A 336 57.58 2.72 -47.30
CA VAL A 336 59.05 2.90 -47.35
C VAL A 336 59.72 2.32 -46.08
N GLN A 337 60.91 1.77 -46.29
CA GLN A 337 61.89 1.14 -45.38
C GLN A 337 62.39 2.02 -44.21
N ASN A 338 62.78 1.41 -43.08
CA ASN A 338 64.21 1.20 -42.76
C ASN A 338 64.51 0.59 -41.37
N ALA A 339 65.53 -0.29 -41.39
CA ALA A 339 66.58 -0.57 -40.39
C ALA A 339 66.25 -1.17 -39.00
N ALA A 340 66.42 -2.50 -38.90
CA ALA A 340 67.50 -3.24 -38.21
C ALA A 340 68.00 -2.89 -36.77
N PRO A 341 68.57 -3.87 -36.04
CA PRO A 341 68.35 -4.12 -34.60
C PRO A 341 69.62 -4.07 -33.72
N VAL A 342 69.50 -4.15 -32.39
CA VAL A 342 70.56 -4.68 -31.51
C VAL A 342 70.00 -5.33 -30.23
N GLU A 343 70.39 -6.60 -30.04
CA GLU A 343 70.77 -7.38 -28.83
C GLU A 343 71.07 -6.57 -27.52
N ALA A 344 71.12 -7.08 -26.28
CA ALA A 344 71.07 -8.39 -25.64
C ALA A 344 71.05 -8.21 -24.11
N GLN A 345 70.68 -9.30 -23.40
CA GLN A 345 71.22 -9.76 -22.10
C GLN A 345 70.88 -8.98 -20.81
N THR A 346 70.03 -9.58 -19.94
CA THR A 346 70.36 -10.30 -18.67
C THR A 346 71.11 -9.42 -17.66
N THR A 347 70.66 -9.22 -16.42
CA THR A 347 70.61 -10.23 -15.34
C THR A 347 69.84 -9.69 -14.09
N THR A 348 69.28 -10.62 -13.30
CA THR A 348 69.20 -10.71 -11.80
C THR A 348 69.27 -9.44 -10.92
N ALA A 349 68.67 -9.30 -9.75
CA ALA A 349 67.73 -10.06 -8.91
C ALA A 349 67.55 -9.20 -7.63
N ALA A 350 66.47 -9.51 -6.90
CA ALA A 350 66.34 -9.42 -5.44
C ALA A 350 66.21 -8.05 -4.74
N ASP A 351 65.07 -7.98 -4.05
CA ASP A 351 64.91 -7.67 -2.64
C ASP A 351 64.56 -6.25 -2.15
N ALA A 352 63.33 -6.20 -1.65
CA ALA A 352 63.00 -5.88 -0.26
C ALA A 352 62.84 -4.40 0.15
N ASN A 353 61.58 -4.12 0.47
CA ASN A 353 61.10 -3.61 1.76
C ASN A 353 60.81 -2.11 1.91
N ARG A 354 59.63 -1.89 2.55
CA ARG A 354 59.15 -0.73 3.31
C ARG A 354 58.84 0.56 2.55
N SER A 355 57.57 0.95 2.58
CA SER A 355 56.97 1.66 3.73
C SER A 355 55.47 1.52 3.73
#